data_AF-A0A0Q9MXM5-F1
#
_entry.id   AF-A0A0Q9MXM5-F1
#
_cell.length_a   1.000
_cell.length_b   1.000
_cell.length_c   1.000
_cell.angle_alpha   90.00
_cell.angle_beta   90.00
_cell.angle_gamma   90.00
#
_symmetry.space_group_name_H-M   'P 1'
#
loop_
_entity.id
_entity.type
_entity.pdbx_description
1 polymer ?
#
loop_
_entity_poly.entity_id
_entity_poly.type
_entity_poly.pdbx_seq_one_letter_code
_entity_poly.pdbx_strand_id
1 'polypeptide(L)'
;MKTFLKMTKHKKCRLWVNDYDFPGSKEVGKVIGKSIASSLQKGVVTTQIAIEVSLPRNASNYALVGFEFIPDESRRVTDVSVHVASEQITYPHDTIALTKYGVFSGISEEFAQSVLDSAIEVINEIGGFSPGRLIFNIGAYSESGSSIMIFKLATKALIKISQLDIENMSDALLQNELEILLSTRA
;
A
#
# COMPACT_ATOMS: atom_id res chain seq x y z
N MET A 1 6.04 9.63 11.08
CA MET A 1 4.76 9.93 11.73
C MET A 1 3.82 8.75 11.47
N LYS A 2 3.42 8.02 12.52
CA LYS A 2 2.42 6.93 12.43
C LYS A 2 1.06 7.54 12.75
N THR A 3 0.14 7.63 11.79
CA THR A 3 -1.22 8.12 12.06
C THR A 3 -2.18 6.95 12.12
N PHE A 4 -2.67 6.66 13.33
CA PHE A 4 -3.77 5.72 13.54
C PHE A 4 -5.10 6.42 13.31
N LEU A 5 -5.85 6.02 12.29
CA LEU A 5 -7.14 6.61 11.97
C LEU A 5 -8.25 5.58 12.16
N LYS A 6 -8.97 5.71 13.28
CA LYS A 6 -10.24 5.00 13.46
C LYS A 6 -11.32 5.73 12.67
N MET A 7 -11.57 5.24 11.47
CA MET A 7 -12.55 5.83 10.55
C MET A 7 -13.98 5.64 11.06
N THR A 8 -14.34 4.41 11.50
CA THR A 8 -15.63 4.14 12.13
C THR A 8 -15.50 3.10 13.24
N LYS A 9 -16.63 2.70 13.86
CA LYS A 9 -16.65 1.58 14.83
C LYS A 9 -16.10 0.27 14.23
N HIS A 10 -16.23 0.08 12.92
CA HIS A 10 -15.96 -1.19 12.25
C HIS A 10 -14.91 -1.12 11.13
N LYS A 11 -14.52 0.07 10.68
CA LYS A 11 -13.43 0.32 9.73
C LYS A 11 -12.23 0.90 10.48
N LYS A 12 -11.07 0.27 10.33
CA LYS A 12 -9.80 0.75 10.89
C LYS A 12 -8.80 0.92 9.76
N CYS A 13 -8.01 1.99 9.84
CA CYS A 13 -6.90 2.25 8.94
C CYS A 13 -5.71 2.78 9.74
N ARG A 14 -4.50 2.37 9.35
CA ARG A 14 -3.25 3.00 9.78
C ARG A 14 -2.49 3.44 8.55
N LEU A 15 -1.97 4.65 8.59
CA LEU A 15 -1.11 5.21 7.56
C LEU A 15 0.25 5.53 8.18
N TRP A 16 1.30 5.15 7.47
CA TRP A 16 2.68 5.50 7.80
C TRP A 16 3.28 6.25 6.63
N VAL A 17 3.89 7.40 6.91
CA VAL A 17 4.64 8.18 5.93
C VAL A 17 6.03 8.46 6.49
N ASN A 18 7.06 8.06 5.74
CA ASN A 18 8.47 8.23 6.05
C ASN A 18 8.85 7.79 7.49
N ASP A 19 8.17 6.77 8.01
CA ASP A 19 8.34 6.24 9.37
C ASP A 19 8.96 4.86 9.30
N TYR A 20 10.25 4.78 9.63
CA TYR A 20 11.15 3.72 9.16
C TYR A 20 11.14 2.43 10.00
N ASP A 21 10.02 2.08 10.63
CA ASP A 21 9.95 0.84 11.42
C ASP A 21 8.69 0.05 11.05
N PHE A 22 8.74 -0.50 9.83
CA PHE A 22 7.74 -1.41 9.31
C PHE A 22 8.03 -2.84 9.77
N PRO A 23 7.03 -3.55 10.34
CA PRO A 23 7.17 -4.96 10.67
C PRO A 23 7.04 -5.83 9.40
N GLY A 24 7.82 -5.56 8.35
CA GLY A 24 7.71 -6.22 7.05
C GLY A 24 9.07 -6.74 6.57
N SER A 25 9.15 -8.03 6.26
CA SER A 25 10.36 -8.80 6.02
C SER A 25 11.21 -8.26 4.87
N LYS A 26 12.52 -8.15 5.13
CA LYS A 26 13.54 -7.76 4.14
C LYS A 26 13.90 -8.90 3.16
N GLU A 27 13.30 -10.07 3.33
CA GLU A 27 13.60 -11.24 2.50
C GLU A 27 12.73 -11.26 1.26
N VAL A 28 13.37 -10.91 0.14
CA VAL A 28 12.76 -10.88 -1.18
C VAL A 28 13.05 -12.22 -1.85
N GLY A 29 12.02 -13.03 -2.05
CA GLY A 29 12.15 -14.29 -2.80
C GLY A 29 12.11 -14.07 -4.30
N LYS A 30 11.11 -13.31 -4.77
CA LYS A 30 10.84 -13.06 -6.19
C LYS A 30 10.47 -11.59 -6.38
N VAL A 31 10.86 -11.00 -7.51
CA VAL A 31 10.41 -9.66 -7.91
C VAL A 31 9.61 -9.79 -9.19
N ILE A 32 8.42 -9.20 -9.20
CA ILE A 32 7.64 -8.97 -10.43
C ILE A 32 7.57 -7.47 -10.69
N GLY A 33 7.48 -7.06 -11.95
CA GLY A 33 7.42 -5.64 -12.26
C GLY A 33 7.13 -5.33 -13.71
N LYS A 34 6.85 -4.07 -13.97
CA LYS A 34 6.55 -3.52 -15.29
C LYS A 34 6.90 -2.03 -15.33
N SER A 35 7.49 -1.61 -16.43
CA SER A 35 7.74 -0.20 -16.72
C SER A 35 6.53 0.41 -17.45
N ILE A 36 6.15 1.62 -17.05
CA ILE A 36 5.09 2.40 -17.68
C ILE A 36 5.60 3.80 -18.01
N ALA A 37 4.96 4.47 -18.99
CA ALA A 37 5.29 5.85 -19.31
C ALA A 37 5.04 6.75 -18.08
N SER A 38 6.01 7.61 -17.75
CA SER A 38 5.89 8.55 -16.64
C SER A 38 5.25 9.86 -17.10
N SER A 39 4.62 10.57 -16.18
CA SER A 39 4.31 11.99 -16.32
C SER A 39 5.15 12.78 -15.32
N LEU A 40 5.74 13.90 -15.76
CA LEU A 40 6.51 14.76 -14.87
C LEU A 40 5.55 15.40 -13.88
N GLN A 41 5.60 14.97 -12.62
CA GLN A 41 4.99 15.70 -11.51
C GLN A 41 6.07 16.49 -10.78
N LYS A 42 5.76 17.73 -10.38
CA LYS A 42 6.72 18.61 -9.71
C LYS A 42 6.98 18.16 -8.27
N GLY A 43 8.24 18.25 -7.84
CA GLY A 43 8.62 18.23 -6.42
C GLY A 43 8.59 16.86 -5.75
N VAL A 44 8.74 15.77 -6.51
CA VAL A 44 8.66 14.43 -5.93
C VAL A 44 9.98 14.03 -5.29
N VAL A 45 9.93 13.78 -3.98
CA VAL A 45 11.06 13.29 -3.18
C VAL A 45 10.95 11.79 -2.98
N THR A 46 12.02 11.18 -2.46
CA THR A 46 11.95 9.80 -1.97
C THR A 46 10.90 9.73 -0.86
N THR A 47 9.94 8.81 -1.03
CA THR A 47 8.83 8.66 -0.08
C THR A 47 8.61 7.20 0.21
N GLN A 48 8.49 6.88 1.49
CA GLN A 48 8.02 5.58 1.94
C GLN A 48 6.65 5.73 2.56
N ILE A 49 5.69 4.97 2.06
CA ILE A 49 4.31 5.05 2.53
C ILE A 49 3.70 3.65 2.61
N ALA A 50 2.95 3.40 3.68
CA ALA A 50 2.20 2.17 3.82
C ALA A 50 0.84 2.41 4.44
N ILE A 51 -0.10 1.54 4.10
CA ILE A 51 -1.45 1.52 4.64
C ILE A 51 -1.78 0.12 5.15
N GLU A 52 -2.31 0.04 6.37
CA GLU A 52 -2.90 -1.17 6.94
C GLU A 52 -4.39 -0.92 7.09
N VAL A 53 -5.20 -1.80 6.52
CA VAL A 53 -6.66 -1.67 6.49
C VAL A 53 -7.32 -2.89 7.13
N SER A 54 -8.38 -2.64 7.90
CA SER A 54 -9.32 -3.67 8.35
C SER A 54 -10.75 -3.16 8.22
N LEU A 55 -11.52 -3.78 7.32
CA LEU A 55 -12.88 -3.34 6.96
C LEU A 55 -13.96 -4.32 7.45
N PRO A 56 -15.22 -3.90 7.62
CA PRO A 56 -16.30 -4.83 7.94
C PRO A 56 -16.85 -5.46 6.66
N ARG A 57 -16.29 -6.59 6.23
CA ARG A 57 -16.89 -7.48 5.21
C ARG A 57 -16.83 -8.93 5.68
N ASN A 58 -17.76 -9.75 5.18
CA ASN A 58 -17.85 -11.19 5.46
C ASN A 58 -16.59 -11.89 4.92
N ALA A 59 -15.67 -12.25 5.82
CA ALA A 59 -14.34 -12.80 5.53
C ALA A 59 -13.45 -11.90 4.65
N SER A 60 -12.12 -12.06 4.73
CA SER A 60 -11.15 -11.41 3.84
C SER A 60 -11.13 -9.88 3.80
N ASN A 61 -10.94 -9.25 4.95
CA ASN A 61 -11.06 -7.83 5.18
C ASN A 61 -9.80 -7.09 5.62
N TYR A 62 -8.65 -7.76 5.64
CA TYR A 62 -7.37 -7.23 6.11
C TYR A 62 -6.33 -7.19 4.98
N ALA A 63 -5.58 -6.10 4.90
CA ALA A 63 -4.35 -6.03 4.12
C ALA A 63 -3.43 -4.97 4.72
N LEU A 64 -2.13 -5.21 4.64
CA LEU A 64 -1.11 -4.18 4.73
C LEU A 64 -0.35 -4.15 3.41
N VAL A 65 -0.20 -2.96 2.85
CA VAL A 65 0.56 -2.71 1.61
C VAL A 65 1.33 -1.41 1.79
N GLY A 66 2.58 -1.40 1.37
CA GLY A 66 3.39 -0.20 1.32
C GLY A 66 4.40 -0.25 0.18
N PHE A 67 4.88 0.93 -0.18
CA PHE A 67 5.93 1.08 -1.17
C PHE A 67 6.95 2.12 -0.76
N GLU A 68 8.11 2.00 -1.38
CA GLU A 68 9.12 3.04 -1.49
C GLU A 68 9.14 3.60 -2.91
N PHE A 69 9.10 4.92 -3.03
CA PHE A 69 9.34 5.61 -4.29
C PHE A 69 10.70 6.27 -4.30
N ILE A 70 11.48 6.03 -5.35
CA ILE A 70 12.78 6.66 -5.58
C ILE A 70 12.69 7.42 -6.91
N PRO A 71 12.64 8.77 -6.89
CA PRO A 71 12.57 9.57 -8.10
C PRO A 71 13.82 9.40 -8.95
N ASP A 72 13.65 9.42 -10.27
CA ASP A 72 14.75 9.44 -11.24
C ASP A 72 14.35 10.27 -12.46
N GLU A 73 14.59 11.58 -12.38
CA GLU A 73 14.26 12.54 -13.43
C GLU A 73 15.06 12.33 -14.73
N SER A 74 16.14 11.54 -14.70
CA SER A 74 16.89 11.19 -15.92
C SER A 74 16.11 10.22 -16.83
N ARG A 75 15.08 9.58 -16.28
CA ARG A 75 14.26 8.57 -16.96
C ARG A 75 12.93 9.16 -17.44
N ARG A 76 12.31 8.46 -18.38
CA ARG A 76 10.99 8.78 -18.94
C ARG A 76 9.92 7.74 -18.60
N VAL A 77 10.23 6.89 -17.63
CA VAL A 77 9.40 5.76 -17.22
C VAL A 77 9.36 5.68 -15.71
N THR A 78 8.26 5.12 -15.21
CA THR A 78 8.14 4.66 -13.84
C THR A 78 8.22 3.14 -13.84
N ASP A 79 9.23 2.59 -13.17
CA ASP A 79 9.33 1.15 -12.95
C ASP A 79 8.52 0.77 -11.72
N VAL A 80 7.44 0.03 -11.92
CA VAL A 80 6.62 -0.50 -10.84
C VAL A 80 7.05 -1.93 -10.55
N SER A 81 7.38 -2.23 -9.31
CA SER A 81 7.81 -3.57 -8.90
C SER A 81 7.18 -3.99 -7.58
N VAL A 82 6.97 -5.28 -7.41
CA VAL A 82 6.45 -5.91 -6.18
C VAL A 82 7.43 -6.97 -5.75
N HIS A 83 7.91 -6.85 -4.51
CA HIS A 83 8.75 -7.84 -3.86
C HIS A 83 7.85 -8.88 -3.20
N VAL A 84 7.96 -10.12 -3.67
CA VAL A 84 7.23 -11.27 -3.14
C VAL A 84 8.05 -11.87 -2.01
N ALA A 85 7.40 -12.10 -0.87
CA ALA A 85 8.01 -12.72 0.29
C ALA A 85 8.45 -14.16 -0.03
N SER A 86 9.67 -14.53 0.37
CA SER A 86 10.21 -15.89 0.23
C SER A 86 9.59 -16.86 1.23
N GLU A 87 9.30 -16.39 2.45
CA GLU A 87 8.88 -17.22 3.57
C GLU A 87 7.74 -16.58 4.36
N GLN A 88 6.93 -17.42 5.00
CA GLN A 88 5.85 -16.99 5.88
C GLN A 88 6.42 -16.65 7.26
N ILE A 89 6.78 -15.39 7.46
CA ILE A 89 7.23 -14.90 8.76
C ILE A 89 6.01 -14.38 9.52
N THR A 90 5.81 -14.82 10.76
CA THR A 90 4.74 -14.25 11.61
C THR A 90 4.99 -12.76 11.83
N TYR A 91 3.98 -11.95 11.58
CA TYR A 91 4.01 -10.51 11.77
C TYR A 91 4.15 -10.21 13.27
N PRO A 92 5.27 -9.59 13.70
CA PRO A 92 5.72 -9.73 15.07
C PRO A 92 4.87 -8.99 16.11
N HIS A 93 4.18 -7.88 15.80
CA HIS A 93 3.45 -7.08 16.81
C HIS A 93 2.31 -6.21 16.22
N ASP A 94 1.42 -5.73 17.12
CA ASP A 94 0.29 -4.78 16.94
C ASP A 94 -0.25 -4.62 15.51
N THR A 95 -1.11 -5.54 15.10
CA THR A 95 -1.90 -5.45 13.86
C THR A 95 -3.34 -5.00 14.16
N ILE A 96 -3.95 -4.24 13.24
CA ILE A 96 -5.40 -3.96 13.32
C ILE A 96 -6.27 -5.11 12.83
N ALA A 97 -5.68 -6.21 12.36
CA ALA A 97 -6.39 -7.38 11.88
C ALA A 97 -7.40 -7.87 12.94
N LEU A 98 -8.61 -8.21 12.49
CA LEU A 98 -9.68 -8.70 13.35
C LEU A 98 -9.60 -10.23 13.59
N THR A 99 -8.53 -10.89 13.14
CA THR A 99 -8.49 -12.34 13.00
C THR A 99 -7.89 -13.04 14.22
N LYS A 100 -8.39 -14.23 14.52
CA LYS A 100 -7.80 -15.17 15.49
C LYS A 100 -6.60 -15.94 14.90
N TYR A 101 -6.37 -15.78 13.59
CA TYR A 101 -5.36 -16.50 12.82
C TYR A 101 -4.10 -15.64 12.72
N GLY A 102 -2.95 -16.28 12.48
CA GLY A 102 -1.71 -15.56 12.30
C GLY A 102 -1.81 -14.49 11.21
N VAL A 103 -1.11 -13.38 11.42
CA VAL A 103 -0.77 -12.43 10.35
C VAL A 103 0.64 -12.75 9.92
N PHE A 104 0.85 -12.82 8.61
CA PHE A 104 2.14 -13.07 7.99
C PHE A 104 2.67 -11.77 7.39
N SER A 105 3.97 -11.58 7.52
CA SER A 105 4.72 -10.47 6.97
C SER A 105 5.03 -10.68 5.49
N GLY A 106 5.02 -9.59 4.74
CA GLY A 106 5.33 -9.53 3.31
C GLY A 106 4.10 -9.63 2.40
N ILE A 107 4.36 -9.58 1.10
CA ILE A 107 3.35 -9.76 0.04
C ILE A 107 3.50 -11.18 -0.49
N SER A 108 2.50 -12.03 -0.30
CA SER A 108 2.52 -13.40 -0.84
C SER A 108 2.37 -13.40 -2.36
N GLU A 109 2.77 -14.51 -2.99
CA GLU A 109 2.63 -14.67 -4.44
C GLU A 109 1.17 -14.54 -4.91
N GLU A 110 0.21 -14.95 -4.07
CA GLU A 110 -1.23 -14.83 -4.33
C GLU A 110 -1.67 -13.37 -4.56
N PHE A 111 -1.11 -12.43 -3.79
CA PHE A 111 -1.51 -11.03 -3.85
C PHE A 111 -0.62 -10.18 -4.76
N ALA A 112 0.61 -10.60 -5.02
CA ALA A 112 1.61 -9.78 -5.71
C ALA A 112 1.13 -9.28 -7.08
N GLN A 113 0.59 -10.16 -7.93
CA GLN A 113 0.10 -9.76 -9.25
C GLN A 113 -1.03 -8.74 -9.15
N SER A 114 -1.92 -8.90 -8.16
CA SER A 114 -3.04 -7.97 -7.95
C SER A 114 -2.59 -6.58 -7.49
N VAL A 115 -1.50 -6.50 -6.69
CA VAL A 115 -0.87 -5.24 -6.30
C VAL A 115 -0.27 -4.57 -7.54
N LEU A 116 0.50 -5.32 -8.34
CA LEU A 116 1.13 -4.79 -9.56
C LEU A 116 0.09 -4.26 -10.56
N ASP A 117 -0.93 -5.06 -10.86
CA ASP A 117 -1.98 -4.69 -11.82
C ASP A 117 -2.78 -3.48 -11.34
N SER A 118 -3.15 -3.45 -10.06
CA SER A 118 -3.90 -2.32 -9.48
C SER A 118 -3.08 -1.06 -9.44
N ALA A 119 -1.78 -1.17 -9.19
CA ALA A 119 -0.89 -0.02 -9.19
C ALA A 119 -0.85 0.62 -10.58
N ILE A 120 -0.66 -0.19 -11.62
CA ILE A 120 -0.63 0.28 -13.01
C ILE A 120 -1.98 0.85 -13.44
N GLU A 121 -3.08 0.17 -13.10
CA GLU A 121 -4.44 0.64 -13.37
C GLU A 121 -4.67 2.03 -12.80
N VAL A 122 -4.37 2.23 -11.50
CA VAL A 122 -4.62 3.51 -10.85
C VAL A 122 -3.65 4.60 -11.31
N ILE A 123 -2.40 4.26 -11.61
CA ILE A 123 -1.45 5.24 -12.17
C ILE A 123 -1.96 5.75 -13.51
N ASN A 124 -2.49 4.88 -14.36
CA ASN A 124 -3.08 5.31 -15.63
C ASN A 124 -4.36 6.13 -15.40
N GLU A 125 -5.20 5.75 -14.43
CA GLU A 125 -6.42 6.48 -14.06
C GLU A 125 -6.13 7.94 -13.65
N ILE A 126 -5.07 8.18 -12.86
CA ILE A 126 -4.70 9.51 -12.38
C ILE A 126 -3.84 10.32 -13.37
N GLY A 127 -3.56 9.78 -14.57
CA GLY A 127 -2.80 10.48 -15.61
C GLY A 127 -1.28 10.32 -15.52
N GLY A 128 -0.79 9.30 -14.82
CA GLY A 128 0.61 8.93 -14.73
C GLY A 128 1.24 9.19 -13.36
N PHE A 129 2.51 8.79 -13.22
CA PHE A 129 3.30 8.92 -12.00
C PHE A 129 4.68 9.49 -12.35
N SER A 130 5.36 10.09 -11.37
CA SER A 130 6.70 10.63 -11.59
C SER A 130 7.69 9.55 -12.05
N PRO A 131 8.67 9.93 -12.91
CA PRO A 131 9.70 9.01 -13.36
C PRO A 131 10.56 8.56 -12.18
N GLY A 132 10.89 7.26 -12.15
CA GLY A 132 11.56 6.67 -11.00
C GLY A 132 11.23 5.20 -10.81
N ARG A 133 11.42 4.72 -9.58
CA ARG A 133 11.13 3.35 -9.16
C ARG A 133 10.10 3.36 -8.05
N LEU A 134 8.98 2.69 -8.28
CA LEU A 134 7.92 2.44 -7.30
C LEU A 134 8.00 0.97 -6.86
N ILE A 135 8.45 0.74 -5.63
CA ILE A 135 8.84 -0.57 -5.13
C ILE A 135 7.89 -0.96 -3.99
N PHE A 136 6.94 -1.84 -4.25
CA PHE A 136 6.07 -2.43 -3.24
C PHE A 136 6.84 -3.53 -2.49
N ASN A 137 7.39 -3.17 -1.33
CA ASN A 137 8.24 -4.01 -0.49
C ASN A 137 7.71 -4.17 0.94
N ILE A 138 6.56 -3.56 1.25
CA ILE A 138 5.94 -3.64 2.56
C ILE A 138 4.60 -4.34 2.38
N GLY A 139 4.37 -5.39 3.16
CA GLY A 139 3.12 -6.13 3.10
C GLY A 139 2.83 -6.90 4.38
N ALA A 140 1.57 -7.20 4.61
CA ALA A 140 1.16 -8.22 5.55
C ALA A 140 -0.24 -8.73 5.17
N TYR A 141 -0.49 -10.00 5.45
CA TYR A 141 -1.75 -10.66 5.15
C TYR A 141 -2.14 -11.62 6.26
N SER A 142 -3.44 -11.90 6.39
CA SER A 142 -3.94 -12.95 7.29
C SER A 142 -4.47 -14.11 6.45
N GLU A 143 -4.15 -15.34 6.85
CA GLU A 143 -4.45 -16.57 6.11
C GLU A 143 -5.92 -16.66 5.65
N SER A 144 -6.85 -16.39 6.56
CA SER A 144 -8.30 -16.39 6.28
C SER A 144 -8.91 -14.99 6.29
N GLY A 145 -8.07 -13.97 6.51
CA GLY A 145 -8.49 -12.58 6.70
C GLY A 145 -8.12 -11.66 5.54
N SER A 146 -7.38 -12.14 4.55
CA SER A 146 -7.01 -11.35 3.37
C SER A 146 -7.67 -11.88 2.10
N SER A 147 -7.71 -11.04 1.07
CA SER A 147 -8.11 -11.40 -0.28
C SER A 147 -7.42 -10.49 -1.29
N ILE A 148 -7.39 -10.93 -2.54
CA ILE A 148 -7.04 -10.11 -3.69
C ILE A 148 -7.78 -8.75 -3.64
N MET A 149 -9.09 -8.75 -3.38
CA MET A 149 -9.89 -7.51 -3.44
C MET A 149 -9.46 -6.45 -2.42
N ILE A 150 -9.12 -6.85 -1.19
CA ILE A 150 -8.66 -5.90 -0.17
C ILE A 150 -7.25 -5.37 -0.48
N PHE A 151 -6.38 -6.19 -1.07
CA PHE A 151 -5.06 -5.75 -1.57
C PHE A 151 -5.19 -4.76 -2.74
N LYS A 152 -6.12 -5.00 -3.68
CA LYS A 152 -6.43 -4.05 -4.76
C LYS A 152 -6.89 -2.71 -4.20
N LEU A 153 -7.85 -2.72 -3.28
CA LEU A 153 -8.38 -1.51 -2.65
C LEU A 153 -7.29 -0.74 -1.90
N ALA A 154 -6.50 -1.42 -1.08
CA ALA A 154 -5.39 -0.82 -0.32
C ALA A 154 -4.36 -0.18 -1.26
N THR A 155 -3.98 -0.88 -2.33
CA THR A 155 -3.02 -0.39 -3.34
C THR A 155 -3.54 0.88 -4.04
N LYS A 156 -4.80 0.87 -4.49
CA LYS A 156 -5.44 2.03 -5.13
C LYS A 156 -5.48 3.23 -4.20
N ALA A 157 -5.89 3.03 -2.94
CA ALA A 157 -5.93 4.09 -1.94
C ALA A 157 -4.52 4.64 -1.66
N LEU A 158 -3.53 3.77 -1.48
CA LEU A 158 -2.16 4.15 -1.15
C LEU A 158 -1.53 5.03 -2.23
N ILE A 159 -1.67 4.68 -3.51
CA ILE A 159 -1.15 5.50 -4.61
C ILE A 159 -1.87 6.83 -4.71
N LYS A 160 -3.21 6.86 -4.59
CA LYS A 160 -3.95 8.13 -4.64
C LYS A 160 -3.54 9.07 -3.50
N ILE A 161 -3.34 8.52 -2.30
CA ILE A 161 -2.89 9.27 -1.12
C ILE A 161 -1.46 9.79 -1.29
N SER A 162 -0.57 9.03 -1.92
CA SER A 162 0.82 9.48 -2.11
C SER A 162 0.96 10.68 -3.05
N GLN A 163 -0.09 11.01 -3.81
CA GLN A 163 -0.12 12.22 -4.65
C GLN A 163 -0.60 13.46 -3.88
N LEU A 164 -1.08 13.28 -2.65
CA LEU A 164 -1.53 14.37 -1.80
C LEU A 164 -0.34 14.98 -1.06
N ASP A 165 -0.46 16.26 -0.75
CA ASP A 165 0.47 16.96 0.14
C ASP A 165 0.14 16.64 1.61
N ILE A 166 0.44 15.41 2.01
CA ILE A 166 0.06 14.86 3.33
C ILE A 166 0.65 15.70 4.48
N GLU A 167 1.87 16.23 4.31
CA GLU A 167 2.57 17.00 5.34
C GLU A 167 1.84 18.30 5.69
N ASN A 168 1.15 18.90 4.72
CA ASN A 168 0.40 20.15 4.90
C ASN A 168 -1.11 19.93 5.13
N MET A 169 -1.57 18.68 5.15
CA MET A 169 -2.98 18.34 5.33
C MET A 169 -3.32 18.16 6.81
N SER A 170 -4.46 18.70 7.26
CA SER A 170 -4.97 18.42 8.61
C SER A 170 -5.40 16.96 8.74
N ASP A 171 -5.25 16.36 9.94
CA ASP A 171 -5.67 14.98 10.22
C ASP A 171 -7.14 14.70 9.83
N ALA A 172 -8.04 15.67 10.03
CA ALA A 172 -9.45 15.53 9.70
C ALA A 172 -9.70 15.41 8.18
N LEU A 173 -8.98 16.19 7.37
CA LEU A 173 -9.04 16.08 5.92
C LEU A 173 -8.46 14.74 5.44
N LEU A 174 -7.30 14.36 5.98
CA LEU A 174 -6.65 13.09 5.63
C LEU A 174 -7.54 11.89 5.96
N GLN A 175 -8.21 11.93 7.11
CA GLN A 175 -9.20 10.91 7.49
C GLN A 175 -10.37 10.87 6.51
N ASN A 176 -10.92 12.02 6.13
CA ASN A 176 -12.03 12.09 5.17
C ASN A 176 -11.63 11.53 3.79
N GLU A 177 -10.45 11.85 3.28
CA GLU A 177 -9.94 11.31 2.02
C GLU A 177 -9.77 9.78 2.08
N LEU A 178 -9.18 9.28 3.17
CA LEU A 178 -9.08 7.84 3.42
C LEU A 178 -10.47 7.17 3.46
N GLU A 179 -11.47 7.82 4.06
CA GLU A 179 -12.85 7.33 4.10
C GLU A 179 -13.49 7.22 2.72
N ILE A 180 -13.28 8.21 1.85
CA ILE A 180 -13.76 8.20 0.47
C ILE A 180 -13.09 7.05 -0.30
N LEU A 181 -11.75 6.99 -0.26
CA LEU A 181 -10.96 6.01 -1.01
C LEU A 181 -11.28 4.57 -0.60
N LEU A 182 -11.42 4.30 0.71
CA LEU A 182 -11.71 2.97 1.24
C LEU A 182 -13.21 2.61 1.25
N SER A 183 -14.09 3.51 0.85
CA SER A 183 -15.53 3.26 0.70
C SER A 183 -15.97 2.99 -0.73
N THR A 184 -15.08 3.22 -1.70
CA THR A 184 -15.35 2.92 -3.11
C THR A 184 -15.52 1.41 -3.27
N ARG A 185 -16.62 0.96 -3.88
CA ARG A 185 -16.85 -0.47 -4.12
C ARG A 185 -15.80 -0.97 -5.13
N ALA A 186 -14.90 -1.83 -4.67
CA ALA A 186 -14.13 -2.72 -5.55
C ALA A 186 -15.05 -3.71 -6.26
#